data_AF-A0A8X7VMY4-F1
#
_entry.id   AF-A0A8X7VMY4-F1
#
_cell.length_a   1.000
_cell.length_b   1.000
_cell.length_c   1.000
_cell.angle_alpha   90.00
_cell.angle_beta   90.00
_cell.angle_gamma   90.00
#
_symmetry.space_group_name_H-M   'P 1'
#
loop_
_entity.id
_entity.type
_entity.pdbx_description
1 polymer ?
#
loop_
_entity_poly.entity_id
_entity_poly.type
_entity_poly.pdbx_seq_one_letter_code
_entity_poly.pdbx_strand_id
1 'polypeptide(L)'
;MRQVKMSATSKDFHKLGKDSAAKKYRGILAKVKAQNEDVEKNHQAELQKYSISDQMELLDVMEQKGVSNFNIKEEKERLKEDLHLAEEKWSAIEVLHVDWYKLGESWMAKP
;
A
#
# COMPACT_ATOMS: atom_id res chain seq x y z
N MET A 1 28.62 54.70 -0.81
CA MET A 1 28.21 53.47 -0.09
C MET A 1 28.53 52.26 -0.96
N ARG A 2 29.46 51.39 -0.54
CA ARG A 2 29.80 50.17 -1.29
C ARG A 2 28.74 49.09 -1.02
N GLN A 3 28.04 48.65 -2.07
CA GLN A 3 27.32 47.38 -2.01
C GLN A 3 28.36 46.25 -1.97
N VAL A 4 28.51 45.61 -0.82
CA VAL A 4 29.24 44.34 -0.72
C VAL A 4 28.27 43.26 -1.20
N LYS A 5 28.40 42.84 -2.46
CA LYS A 5 27.81 41.57 -2.90
C LYS A 5 28.53 40.45 -2.16
N MET A 6 27.90 39.91 -1.11
CA MET A 6 28.32 38.64 -0.53
C MET A 6 28.13 37.55 -1.58
N SER A 7 29.19 37.21 -2.31
CA SER A 7 29.19 36.06 -3.20
C SER A 7 29.27 34.80 -2.35
N ALA A 8 28.25 33.94 -2.44
CA ALA A 8 28.23 32.64 -1.78
C ALA A 8 29.51 31.86 -2.11
N THR A 9 30.11 31.22 -1.10
CA THR A 9 31.36 30.48 -1.27
C THR A 9 31.08 29.10 -1.87
N SER A 10 32.08 28.48 -2.50
CA SER A 10 31.98 27.10 -3.02
C SER A 10 31.48 26.09 -1.96
N LYS A 11 31.79 26.32 -0.67
CA LYS A 11 31.29 25.52 0.45
C LYS A 11 29.77 25.66 0.65
N ASP A 12 29.23 26.86 0.44
CA ASP A 12 27.79 27.12 0.58
C ASP A 12 27.00 26.43 -0.54
N PHE A 13 27.50 26.47 -1.78
CA PHE A 13 26.92 25.76 -2.92
C PHE A 13 26.97 24.23 -2.72
N HIS A 14 28.07 23.70 -2.19
CA HIS A 14 28.21 22.27 -1.90
C HIS A 14 27.20 21.81 -0.83
N LYS A 15 27.01 22.62 0.23
CA LYS A 15 26.04 22.33 1.29
C LYS A 15 24.59 22.36 0.76
N LEU A 16 24.25 23.38 -0.04
CA LEU A 16 22.97 23.48 -0.73
C LEU A 16 22.68 22.26 -1.63
N GLY A 17 23.70 21.78 -2.35
CA GLY A 17 23.59 20.57 -3.16
C GLY A 17 23.27 19.32 -2.33
N LYS A 18 23.95 19.14 -1.19
CA LYS A 18 23.70 18.03 -0.26
C LYS A 18 22.32 18.10 0.37
N ASP A 19 21.88 19.28 0.81
CA ASP A 19 20.58 19.46 1.45
C ASP A 19 19.43 19.21 0.46
N SER A 20 19.60 19.66 -0.79
CA SER A 20 18.67 19.38 -1.89
C SER A 20 18.57 17.88 -2.19
N ALA A 21 19.70 17.19 -2.30
CA ALA A 21 19.73 15.74 -2.50
C ALA A 21 19.08 14.98 -1.34
N ALA A 22 19.38 15.36 -0.09
CA ALA A 22 18.79 14.75 1.09
C ALA A 22 17.26 14.93 1.13
N LYS A 23 16.75 16.11 0.76
CA LYS A 23 15.31 16.36 0.67
C LYS A 23 14.65 15.48 -0.38
N LYS A 24 15.29 15.29 -1.54
CA LYS A 24 14.80 14.40 -2.61
C LYS A 24 14.70 12.95 -2.12
N TYR A 25 15.75 12.40 -1.52
CA TYR A 25 15.73 11.03 -1.01
C TYR A 25 14.67 10.81 0.07
N ARG A 26 14.46 11.77 0.97
CA ARG A 26 13.34 11.70 1.94
C ARG A 26 11.98 11.63 1.25
N GLY A 27 11.79 12.36 0.15
CA GLY A 27 10.59 12.30 -0.68
C GLY A 27 10.36 10.92 -1.31
N ILE A 28 11.43 10.27 -1.81
CA ILE A 28 11.34 8.87 -2.31
C ILE A 28 10.88 7.96 -1.19
N LEU A 29 11.59 8.00 -0.05
CA LEU A 29 11.32 7.10 1.07
C LEU A 29 9.88 7.25 1.57
N ALA A 30 9.36 8.48 1.63
CA ALA A 30 7.98 8.72 2.00
C ALA A 30 6.98 8.08 1.01
N LYS A 31 7.23 8.18 -0.30
CA LYS A 31 6.39 7.56 -1.34
C LYS A 31 6.46 6.04 -1.30
N VAL A 32 7.66 5.46 -1.13
CA VAL A 32 7.85 4.01 -0.96
C VAL A 32 7.07 3.51 0.25
N LYS A 33 7.19 4.24 1.37
CA LYS A 33 6.51 3.88 2.62
C LYS A 33 4.99 3.89 2.45
N ALA A 34 4.43 4.92 1.83
CA ALA A 34 3.00 5.01 1.55
C ALA A 34 2.53 3.86 0.63
N GLN A 35 3.26 3.58 -0.45
CA GLN A 35 2.94 2.46 -1.34
C GLN A 35 2.96 1.12 -0.61
N ASN A 36 3.97 0.87 0.23
CA ASN A 36 4.04 -0.37 1.02
C ASN A 36 2.88 -0.49 2.01
N GLU A 37 2.47 0.61 2.63
CA GLU A 37 1.32 0.62 3.54
C GLU A 37 0.01 0.28 2.80
N ASP A 38 -0.17 0.78 1.57
CA ASP A 38 -1.36 0.47 0.79
C ASP A 38 -1.35 -0.97 0.24
N VAL A 39 -0.18 -1.47 -0.19
CA VAL A 39 0.00 -2.87 -0.58
C VAL A 39 -0.31 -3.81 0.59
N GLU A 40 0.21 -3.51 1.78
CA GLU A 40 -0.03 -4.32 2.98
C GLU A 40 -1.52 -4.37 3.34
N LYS A 41 -2.21 -3.22 3.33
CA LYS A 41 -3.68 -3.18 3.56
C LYS A 41 -4.43 -4.03 2.53
N ASN A 42 -4.07 -3.91 1.25
CA ASN A 42 -4.70 -4.67 0.19
C ASN A 42 -4.49 -6.19 0.39
N HIS A 43 -3.27 -6.59 0.74
CA HIS A 43 -2.94 -7.98 1.01
C HIS A 43 -3.70 -8.52 2.24
N GLN A 44 -3.82 -7.74 3.31
CA GLN A 44 -4.60 -8.12 4.49
C GLN A 44 -6.09 -8.31 4.16
N ALA A 45 -6.68 -7.42 3.36
CA ALA A 45 -8.06 -7.57 2.90
C ALA A 45 -8.23 -8.82 2.00
N GLU A 46 -7.25 -9.10 1.15
CA GLU A 46 -7.23 -10.30 0.32
C GLU A 46 -7.19 -11.59 1.17
N LEU A 47 -6.34 -11.62 2.19
CA LEU A 47 -6.24 -12.75 3.13
C LEU A 47 -7.56 -12.99 3.88
N GLN A 48 -8.27 -11.93 4.27
CA GLN A 48 -9.59 -12.07 4.91
C GLN A 48 -10.60 -12.74 3.97
N LYS A 49 -10.67 -12.31 2.72
CA LYS A 49 -11.53 -12.92 1.70
C LYS A 49 -11.22 -14.41 1.54
N TYR A 50 -9.95 -14.78 1.38
CA TYR A 50 -9.56 -16.18 1.24
C TYR A 50 -9.85 -17.00 2.49
N SER A 51 -9.58 -16.46 3.68
CA SER A 51 -9.91 -17.16 4.93
C SER A 51 -11.40 -17.48 5.06
N ILE A 52 -12.30 -16.59 4.60
CA ILE A 52 -13.75 -16.85 4.60
C ILE A 52 -14.10 -17.93 3.56
N SER A 53 -13.50 -17.85 2.37
CA SER A 53 -13.68 -18.87 1.32
C SER A 53 -13.25 -20.26 1.81
N ASP A 54 -12.08 -20.36 2.44
CA ASP A 54 -11.55 -21.61 2.99
C ASP A 54 -12.46 -22.18 4.10
N GLN A 55 -13.05 -21.31 4.93
CA GLN A 55 -14.04 -21.72 5.94
C GLN A 55 -15.29 -22.31 5.28
N MET A 56 -15.77 -21.72 4.19
CA MET A 56 -16.92 -22.26 3.44
C MET A 56 -16.60 -23.63 2.83
N GLU A 57 -15.40 -23.81 2.25
CA GLU A 57 -14.96 -25.11 1.73
C GLU A 57 -14.89 -26.17 2.83
N LEU A 58 -14.42 -25.79 4.02
CA LEU A 58 -14.42 -26.70 5.17
C LEU A 58 -15.84 -27.12 5.56
N LEU A 59 -16.79 -26.18 5.56
CA LEU A 59 -18.20 -26.49 5.84
C LEU A 59 -18.80 -27.44 4.80
N ASP A 60 -18.45 -27.30 3.52
CA ASP A 60 -18.85 -28.25 2.48
C ASP A 60 -18.33 -29.66 2.78
N VAL A 61 -17.06 -29.78 3.18
CA VAL A 61 -16.47 -31.06 3.57
C VAL A 61 -17.16 -31.65 4.80
N MET A 62 -17.55 -30.82 5.77
CA MET A 62 -18.25 -31.27 6.98
C MET A 62 -19.67 -31.75 6.65
N GLU A 63 -20.39 -31.04 5.77
CA GLU A 63 -21.71 -31.42 5.27
C GLU A 63 -21.65 -32.77 4.56
N GLN A 64 -20.67 -32.97 3.67
CA GLN A 64 -20.43 -34.24 2.97
C GLN A 64 -20.09 -35.40 3.92
N LYS A 65 -19.40 -35.12 5.03
CA LYS A 65 -19.06 -36.10 6.05
C LYS A 65 -20.21 -36.39 7.04
N GLY A 66 -21.36 -35.76 6.86
CA GLY A 66 -22.54 -35.97 7.70
C GLY A 66 -22.40 -35.39 9.11
N VAL A 67 -21.56 -34.36 9.30
CA VAL A 67 -21.46 -33.68 10.59
C VAL A 67 -22.74 -32.88 10.83
N SER A 68 -23.46 -33.17 11.92
CA SER A 68 -24.76 -32.55 12.23
C SER A 68 -24.77 -31.77 13.55
N ASN A 69 -23.61 -31.53 14.16
CA ASN A 69 -23.51 -30.97 15.51
C ASN A 69 -23.79 -29.47 15.57
N PHE A 70 -23.96 -28.78 14.43
CA PHE A 70 -24.33 -27.38 14.32
C PHE A 70 -24.98 -27.10 12.96
N ASN A 71 -25.62 -25.93 12.83
CA ASN A 71 -26.36 -25.55 11.62
C ASN A 71 -25.42 -25.06 10.50
N ILE A 72 -24.88 -26.00 9.73
CA ILE A 72 -23.95 -25.72 8.62
C ILE A 72 -24.57 -24.76 7.60
N LYS A 73 -25.87 -24.87 7.31
CA LYS A 73 -26.54 -24.02 6.32
C LYS A 73 -26.57 -22.56 6.76
N GLU A 74 -26.94 -22.31 8.01
CA GLU A 74 -26.98 -20.95 8.57
C GLU A 74 -25.58 -20.33 8.63
N GLU A 75 -24.57 -21.12 9.03
CA GLU A 75 -23.19 -20.68 9.04
C GLU A 75 -22.68 -20.30 7.64
N LYS A 76 -23.00 -21.12 6.62
CA LYS A 76 -22.64 -20.84 5.22
C LYS A 76 -23.30 -19.56 4.69
N GLU A 77 -24.57 -19.31 5.02
CA GLU A 77 -25.22 -18.07 4.60
C GLU A 77 -24.57 -16.84 5.26
N ARG A 78 -24.23 -16.92 6.56
CA ARG A 78 -23.49 -15.84 7.23
C ARG A 78 -22.13 -15.59 6.57
N LEU A 79 -21.37 -16.64 6.29
CA LEU A 79 -20.07 -16.51 5.63
C LEU A 79 -20.17 -15.96 4.20
N LYS A 80 -21.26 -16.20 3.47
CA LYS A 80 -21.48 -15.56 2.15
C LYS A 80 -21.66 -14.04 2.28
N GLU A 81 -22.42 -13.59 3.27
CA GLU A 81 -22.57 -12.15 3.54
C GLU A 81 -21.22 -11.53 3.93
N ASP A 82 -20.48 -12.19 4.82
CA ASP A 82 -19.13 -11.76 5.22
C ASP A 82 -18.16 -11.72 4.03
N LEU A 83 -18.23 -12.72 3.13
CA LEU A 83 -17.41 -12.78 1.92
C LEU A 83 -17.71 -11.61 1.00
N HIS A 84 -19.00 -11.30 0.79
CA HIS A 84 -19.40 -10.18 -0.05
C HIS A 84 -18.85 -8.85 0.50
N LEU A 85 -18.97 -8.63 1.81
CA LEU A 85 -18.41 -7.44 2.46
C LEU A 85 -16.88 -7.40 2.38
N ALA A 86 -16.21 -8.55 2.48
CA ALA A 86 -14.76 -8.63 2.33
C ALA A 86 -14.30 -8.31 0.90
N GLU A 87 -15.03 -8.79 -0.11
CA GLU A 87 -14.79 -8.48 -1.52
C GLU A 87 -14.97 -7.00 -1.83
N GLU A 88 -16.04 -6.38 -1.31
CA GLU A 88 -16.27 -4.95 -1.45
C GLU A 88 -15.13 -4.13 -0.81
N LYS A 89 -14.72 -4.48 0.41
CA LYS A 89 -13.60 -3.83 1.10
C LYS A 89 -12.29 -3.97 0.33
N TRP A 90 -12.01 -5.16 -0.19
CA TRP A 90 -10.79 -5.41 -0.97
C TRP A 90 -10.79 -4.60 -2.27
N SER A 91 -11.92 -4.62 -3.00
CA SER A 91 -12.09 -3.87 -4.26
C SER A 91 -11.99 -2.34 -4.06
N ALA A 92 -12.37 -1.84 -2.89
CA ALA A 92 -12.28 -0.42 -2.56
C ALA A 92 -10.86 0.06 -2.21
N ILE A 93 -9.88 -0.84 -2.01
CA ILE A 93 -8.51 -0.44 -1.69
C ILE A 93 -7.77 -0.07 -2.97
N GLU A 94 -7.52 1.23 -3.14
CA GLU A 94 -6.69 1.73 -4.23
C GLU A 94 -5.21 1.66 -3.85
N VAL A 95 -4.47 0.74 -4.49
CA VAL A 95 -3.02 0.65 -4.30
C VAL A 95 -2.32 1.64 -5.22
N LEU A 96 -1.76 2.70 -4.65
CA LEU A 96 -1.01 3.70 -5.40
C LEU A 96 0.26 3.08 -6.01
N HIS A 97 0.30 3.00 -7.33
CA HIS A 97 1.49 2.58 -8.05
C HIS A 97 2.38 3.80 -8.36
N VAL A 98 3.55 3.85 -7.74
CA VAL A 98 4.54 4.91 -8.02
C VAL A 98 5.16 4.67 -9.40
N ASP A 99 4.94 5.61 -10.32
CA ASP A 99 5.63 5.63 -11.62
C ASP A 99 7.09 6.04 -11.40
N TRP A 100 7.96 5.04 -11.19
CA TRP A 100 9.39 5.22 -10.97
C TRP A 100 10.10 5.89 -12.14
N TYR A 101 9.60 5.68 -13.37
CA TYR A 101 10.17 6.24 -14.58
C TYR A 101 9.93 7.75 -14.63
N LYS A 102 8.69 8.21 -14.45
CA LYS A 102 8.39 9.65 -14.32
C LYS A 102 9.06 10.29 -13.12
N LEU A 103 9.20 9.57 -12.01
CA LEU A 103 9.93 10.07 -10.86
C LEU A 103 11.40 10.31 -11.20
N GLY A 104 12.01 9.40 -11.97
CA GLY A 104 13.36 9.58 -12.51
C GLY A 104 13.46 10.75 -13.48
N GLU A 105 12.55 10.88 -14.45
CA GLU A 105 12.56 11.94 -15.47
C GLU A 105 12.35 13.33 -14.87
N SER A 106 11.35 13.50 -14.01
CA SER A 106 11.08 14.79 -13.34
C SER A 106 12.23 15.25 -12.45
N TRP A 107 13.13 14.34 -12.06
CA TRP A 107 14.25 14.62 -11.17
C TRP A 107 15.59 14.74 -11.90
N MET A 108 15.70 14.12 -13.09
CA MET A 108 16.78 14.26 -14.06
C MET A 108 16.60 15.49 -14.95
N ALA A 109 15.37 16.00 -15.09
CA ALA A 109 15.09 17.34 -15.59
C ALA A 109 15.77 18.34 -14.64
N LYS A 110 16.93 18.86 -15.07
CA LYS A 110 17.64 19.95 -14.38
C LYS A 110 16.75 21.20 -14.27
N PRO A 111 17.01 22.10 -13.31
CA PRO A 111 16.43 23.45 -13.33
C PRO A 111 16.75 24.20 -14.62
#